data_AF-A0A0J9ESI8-F1
#
_entry.id   AF-A0A0J9ESI8-F1
#
_cell.length_a   1.000
_cell.length_b   1.000
_cell.length_c   1.000
_cell.angle_alpha   90.00
_cell.angle_beta   90.00
_cell.angle_gamma   90.00
#
_symmetry.space_group_name_H-M   'P 1'
#
loop_
_entity.id
_entity.type
_entity.pdbx_description
1 polymer ?
#
loop_
_entity_poly.entity_id
_entity_poly.type
_entity_poly.pdbx_seq_one_letter_code
_entity_poly.pdbx_strand_id
1 'polypeptide(L)'
;MMTATSAHPGTLVCNTGYCRKEKDALRWGDIELFMVMDPERPTCKVLLMHVKHRLNKGKRNNGRAPRYIYIERNDNLGLYVIQDILEYVLEDQVFASEFIQEPRDIWCYTDIPAHRKSVPIHIKAEKHHIPIFRRAARNGKGK
;
A
#
# COMPACT_ATOMS: atom_id res chain seq x y z
N MET A 1 3.99 -10.93 -26.40
CA MET A 1 2.51 -10.85 -26.48
C MET A 1 2.04 -9.89 -25.40
N MET A 2 1.70 -8.64 -25.75
CA MET A 2 1.19 -7.66 -24.78
C MET A 2 -0.32 -7.82 -24.65
N THR A 3 -0.77 -8.42 -23.56
CA THR A 3 -2.19 -8.40 -23.17
C THR A 3 -2.56 -7.01 -22.67
N ALA A 4 -3.08 -6.17 -23.56
CA ALA A 4 -3.76 -4.93 -23.18
C ALA A 4 -5.19 -5.28 -22.71
N THR A 5 -5.52 -4.96 -21.47
CA THR A 5 -6.91 -5.02 -20.99
C THR A 5 -7.62 -3.72 -21.34
N SER A 6 -8.71 -3.78 -22.11
CA SER A 6 -9.62 -2.66 -22.43
C SER A 6 -10.44 -2.15 -21.25
N ALA A 7 -10.08 -2.55 -20.02
CA ALA A 7 -10.73 -2.06 -18.83
C ALA A 7 -10.34 -0.58 -18.67
N HIS A 8 -11.34 0.30 -18.67
CA HIS A 8 -11.12 1.74 -18.42
C HIS A 8 -10.27 1.90 -17.15
N PRO A 9 -9.37 2.90 -17.07
CA PRO A 9 -8.54 3.13 -15.88
C PRO A 9 -9.36 3.17 -14.57
N GLY A 10 -10.60 3.65 -14.65
CA GLY A 10 -11.59 3.58 -13.56
C GLY A 10 -11.77 2.16 -13.01
N THR A 11 -11.90 1.14 -13.84
CA THR A 11 -12.11 -0.26 -13.43
C THR A 11 -10.94 -0.85 -12.62
N LEU A 12 -9.73 -0.30 -12.75
CA LEU A 12 -8.56 -0.73 -11.96
C LEU A 12 -8.48 -0.05 -10.58
N VAL A 13 -9.06 1.14 -10.44
CA VAL A 13 -8.96 2.01 -9.25
C VAL A 13 -10.25 2.02 -8.42
N CYS A 14 -11.42 2.03 -9.05
CA CYS A 14 -12.74 2.08 -8.44
C CYS A 14 -13.78 1.65 -9.47
N ASN A 15 -14.57 0.60 -9.21
CA ASN A 15 -15.69 0.24 -10.09
C ASN A 15 -16.58 1.46 -10.40
N THR A 16 -16.54 1.93 -11.66
CA THR A 16 -17.43 2.96 -12.21
C THR A 16 -18.76 2.39 -12.67
N GLY A 17 -19.01 1.09 -12.46
CA GLY A 17 -20.28 0.41 -12.71
C GLY A 17 -21.43 0.95 -11.87
N TYR A 18 -21.97 2.07 -12.32
CA TYR A 18 -23.32 2.66 -12.30
C TYR A 18 -24.42 2.26 -11.29
N CYS A 19 -24.33 1.21 -10.46
CA CYS A 19 -25.53 0.72 -9.73
C CYS A 19 -25.32 0.09 -8.34
N ARG A 20 -24.20 0.26 -7.62
CA ARG A 20 -24.09 -0.26 -6.25
C ARG A 20 -23.67 0.79 -5.23
N LYS A 21 -24.38 0.81 -4.10
CA LYS A 21 -24.17 1.71 -2.95
C LYS A 21 -22.78 1.59 -2.33
N GLU A 22 -22.05 0.49 -2.57
CA GLU A 22 -20.68 0.28 -2.10
C GLU A 22 -19.70 -0.02 -3.25
N LYS A 23 -18.68 0.83 -3.37
CA LYS A 23 -17.54 0.63 -4.26
C LYS A 23 -16.52 -0.24 -3.54
N ASP A 24 -16.03 -1.23 -4.25
CA ASP A 24 -15.02 -2.16 -3.74
C ASP A 24 -13.69 -1.80 -4.39
N ALA A 25 -12.67 -1.71 -3.55
CA ALA A 25 -11.38 -1.12 -3.86
C ALA A 25 -10.35 -1.70 -2.89
N LEU A 26 -9.06 -1.57 -3.23
CA LEU A 26 -8.00 -1.86 -2.29
C LEU A 26 -8.06 -0.84 -1.14
N ARG A 27 -8.07 -1.31 0.10
CA ARG A 27 -8.18 -0.48 1.30
C ARG A 27 -6.91 -0.54 2.13
N TRP A 28 -6.69 0.42 3.02
CA TRP A 28 -5.52 0.41 3.89
C TRP A 28 -5.42 -0.85 4.76
N GLY A 29 -6.56 -1.43 5.17
CA GLY A 29 -6.58 -2.69 5.92
C GLY A 29 -6.23 -3.93 5.10
N ASP A 30 -5.98 -3.78 3.80
CA ASP A 30 -5.45 -4.84 2.93
C ASP A 30 -3.93 -4.79 2.77
N ILE A 31 -3.28 -3.78 3.33
CA ILE A 31 -1.84 -3.58 3.29
C ILE A 31 -1.24 -3.86 4.67
N GLU A 32 -0.16 -4.63 4.69
CA GLU A 32 0.71 -4.78 5.85
C GLU A 32 2.13 -4.35 5.44
N LEU A 33 2.75 -3.48 6.24
CA LEU A 33 4.10 -2.97 5.98
C LEU A 33 5.07 -3.50 7.02
N PHE A 34 6.27 -3.85 6.57
CA PHE A 34 7.34 -4.36 7.42
C PHE A 34 8.67 -3.79 6.98
N MET A 35 9.50 -3.38 7.93
CA MET A 35 10.92 -3.26 7.71
C MET A 35 11.53 -4.64 7.96
N VAL A 36 12.29 -5.18 7.00
CA VAL A 36 12.95 -6.49 7.11
C VAL A 36 14.44 -6.38 6.83
N MET A 37 15.23 -7.26 7.45
CA MET A 37 16.65 -7.40 7.11
C MET A 37 16.78 -8.26 5.85
N ASP A 38 17.60 -7.83 4.90
CA ASP A 38 17.95 -8.67 3.75
C ASP A 38 18.78 -9.87 4.25
N PRO A 39 18.32 -11.12 4.04
CA PRO A 39 19.05 -12.31 4.48
C PRO A 39 20.40 -12.49 3.76
N GLU A 40 20.53 -11.97 2.54
CA GLU A 40 21.78 -12.03 1.77
C GLU A 40 22.72 -10.86 2.13
N ARG A 41 22.15 -9.76 2.64
CA ARG A 41 22.89 -8.54 3.00
C ARG A 41 22.47 -8.04 4.38
N PRO A 42 23.04 -8.56 5.47
CA PRO A 42 22.65 -8.23 6.85
C PRO A 42 22.86 -6.77 7.27
N THR A 43 23.44 -5.92 6.43
CA THR A 43 23.56 -4.47 6.65
C THR A 43 22.46 -3.68 5.92
N CYS A 44 21.70 -4.34 5.04
CA CYS A 44 20.67 -3.75 4.22
C CYS A 44 19.29 -4.02 4.83
N LYS A 45 18.52 -2.93 5.01
CA LYS A 45 17.11 -3.01 5.35
C LYS A 45 16.29 -2.88 4.08
N VAL A 46 15.17 -3.60 4.04
CA VAL A 46 14.23 -3.64 2.91
C VAL A 46 12.85 -3.33 3.46
N LEU A 47 12.15 -2.43 2.79
CA LEU A 47 10.74 -2.16 3.07
C LEU A 47 9.93 -3.19 2.28
N LEU A 48 9.09 -3.93 3.01
CA LEU A 48 8.29 -5.00 2.46
C LEU A 48 6.81 -4.65 2.68
N MET A 49 6.04 -4.74 1.60
CA MET A 49 4.61 -4.48 1.59
C MET A 49 3.87 -5.72 1.15
N HIS A 50 3.09 -6.30 2.07
CA HIS A 50 2.14 -7.35 1.77
C HIS A 50 0.80 -6.73 1.40
N VAL A 51 0.27 -7.13 0.24
CA VAL A 51 -1.02 -6.63 -0.24
C VAL A 51 -1.96 -7.81 -0.47
N LYS A 52 -3.09 -7.81 0.23
CA LYS A 52 -4.18 -8.78 0.02
C LYS A 52 -5.12 -8.25 -1.06
N HIS A 53 -5.03 -8.80 -2.26
CA HIS A 53 -5.89 -8.38 -3.37
C HIS A 53 -7.26 -9.06 -3.28
N ARG A 54 -8.30 -8.28 -2.97
CA ARG A 54 -9.70 -8.75 -2.96
C ARG A 54 -10.33 -8.78 -4.36
N LEU A 55 -9.79 -7.97 -5.27
CA LEU A 55 -10.26 -7.81 -6.64
C LEU A 55 -9.38 -8.63 -7.60
N ASN A 56 -9.77 -9.88 -7.86
CA ASN A 56 -9.06 -10.71 -8.84
C ASN A 56 -9.58 -10.44 -10.26
N LYS A 57 -8.69 -10.55 -11.25
CA LYS A 57 -9.04 -10.41 -12.67
C LYS A 57 -10.13 -11.43 -13.02
N GLY A 58 -11.30 -10.93 -13.44
CA GLY A 58 -12.47 -11.75 -13.79
C GLY A 58 -13.18 -12.46 -12.63
N LYS A 59 -12.71 -12.32 -11.38
CA LYS A 59 -13.33 -12.93 -10.18
C LYS A 59 -13.32 -11.92 -9.02
N ARG A 60 -14.47 -11.31 -8.74
CA ARG A 60 -14.58 -10.35 -7.62
C ARG A 60 -14.98 -11.05 -6.34
N ASN A 61 -14.22 -10.86 -5.26
CA ASN A 61 -14.48 -11.40 -3.92
C ASN A 61 -14.86 -12.89 -3.89
N ASN A 62 -14.30 -13.66 -4.82
CA ASN A 62 -14.59 -15.07 -4.96
C ASN A 62 -13.29 -15.87 -4.95
N GLY A 63 -13.27 -16.94 -4.15
CA GLY A 63 -12.08 -17.73 -3.86
C GLY A 63 -11.13 -17.08 -2.86
N ARG A 64 -9.97 -17.72 -2.66
CA ARG A 64 -8.91 -17.21 -1.78
C ARG A 64 -8.28 -15.96 -2.39
N ALA A 65 -8.30 -14.86 -1.64
CA ALA A 65 -7.63 -13.62 -2.02
C ALA A 65 -6.10 -13.86 -2.15
N PRO A 66 -5.49 -13.62 -3.32
CA PRO A 66 -4.05 -13.70 -3.47
C PRO A 66 -3.37 -12.62 -2.62
N ARG A 67 -2.15 -12.94 -2.17
CA ARG A 67 -1.27 -12.02 -1.47
C ARG A 67 -0.05 -11.77 -2.35
N TYR A 68 0.24 -10.51 -2.59
CA TYR A 68 1.44 -10.09 -3.31
C TYR A 68 2.41 -9.45 -2.33
N ILE A 69 3.69 -9.64 -2.59
CA ILE A 69 4.78 -9.07 -1.81
C ILE A 69 5.50 -8.10 -2.73
N TYR A 70 5.54 -6.85 -2.33
CA TYR A 70 6.39 -5.83 -2.94
C TYR A 70 7.55 -5.58 -1.99
N ILE A 71 8.73 -5.35 -2.56
CA ILE A 71 9.95 -5.05 -1.81
C ILE A 71 10.58 -3.80 -2.40
N GLU A 72 11.12 -2.95 -1.53
CA GLU A 72 11.85 -1.75 -1.90
C GLU A 72 13.10 -1.66 -1.05
N ARG A 73 14.23 -1.26 -1.65
CA ARG A 73 15.50 -1.06 -0.96
C ARG A 73 15.81 0.43 -0.87
N ASN A 74 16.40 0.85 0.25
CA ASN A 74 16.79 2.24 0.46
C ASN A 74 17.92 2.72 -0.49
N ASP A 75 18.73 1.80 -1.03
CA ASP A 75 19.88 2.12 -1.88
C ASP A 75 19.55 2.21 -3.38
N ASN A 76 18.31 1.92 -3.78
CA ASN A 76 17.87 2.00 -5.16
C ASN A 76 16.39 2.40 -5.22
N LEU A 77 16.11 3.70 -5.19
CA LEU A 77 14.75 4.30 -5.23
C LEU A 77 14.14 4.30 -6.66
N GLY A 78 14.40 3.25 -7.44
CA GLY A 78 13.98 3.15 -8.83
C GLY A 78 12.55 2.65 -8.99
N LEU A 79 11.57 3.56 -9.12
CA LEU A 79 10.22 3.28 -9.65
C LEU A 79 9.41 2.21 -8.89
N TYR A 80 9.38 2.27 -7.56
CA TYR A 80 8.70 1.26 -6.75
C TYR A 80 7.25 1.63 -6.43
N VAL A 81 6.34 0.69 -6.71
CA VAL A 81 4.90 0.75 -6.36
C VAL A 81 4.66 1.08 -4.89
N ILE A 82 5.60 0.76 -4.01
CA ILE A 82 5.53 1.10 -2.59
C ILE A 82 5.63 2.61 -2.40
N GLN A 83 6.60 3.28 -3.02
CA GLN A 83 6.75 4.74 -2.93
C GLN A 83 5.48 5.48 -3.38
N ASP A 84 4.89 5.10 -4.52
CA ASP A 84 3.62 5.68 -4.99
C ASP A 84 2.49 5.51 -3.96
N ILE A 85 2.41 4.34 -3.32
CA ILE A 85 1.42 4.07 -2.28
C ILE A 85 1.71 4.88 -1.02
N LEU A 86 2.99 5.03 -0.63
CA LEU A 86 3.41 5.77 0.55
C LEU A 86 3.03 7.25 0.48
N GLU A 87 3.03 7.87 -0.72
CA GLU A 87 2.54 9.24 -0.88
C GLU A 87 1.08 9.36 -0.41
N TYR A 88 0.22 8.42 -0.82
CA TYR A 88 -1.18 8.40 -0.37
C TYR A 88 -1.34 8.05 1.11
N VAL A 89 -0.46 7.21 1.67
CA VAL A 89 -0.45 6.86 3.11
C VAL A 89 -0.26 8.11 3.97
N LEU A 90 0.64 9.01 3.54
CA LEU A 90 0.94 10.25 4.24
C LEU A 90 -0.19 11.27 4.14
N GLU A 91 -0.75 11.46 2.94
CA GLU A 91 -1.91 12.33 2.71
C GLU A 91 -3.12 11.91 3.57
N ASP A 92 -3.32 10.60 3.73
CA ASP A 92 -4.40 10.05 4.55
C ASP A 92 -4.07 9.97 6.05
N GLN A 93 -2.82 10.29 6.44
CA GLN A 93 -2.29 10.20 7.80
C GLN A 93 -2.51 8.81 8.42
N VAL A 94 -2.16 7.77 7.66
CA VAL A 94 -2.56 6.38 7.91
C VAL A 94 -1.65 5.68 8.92
N PHE A 95 -0.40 6.09 9.03
CA PHE A 95 0.54 5.52 10.00
C PHE A 95 0.05 5.73 11.43
N ALA A 96 0.21 4.69 12.25
CA ALA A 96 -0.03 4.77 13.69
C ALA A 96 1.08 5.53 14.43
N SER A 97 2.29 5.55 13.87
CA SER A 97 3.40 6.36 14.38
C SER A 97 3.19 7.84 14.07
N GLU A 98 3.38 8.70 15.06
CA GLU A 98 3.33 10.17 14.90
C GLU A 98 4.64 10.76 14.33
N PHE A 99 5.71 9.96 14.32
CA PHE A 99 7.03 10.37 13.87
C PHE A 99 7.26 10.18 12.36
N ILE A 100 6.39 9.44 11.67
CA ILE A 100 6.51 9.21 10.23
C ILE A 100 5.65 10.24 9.51
N GLN A 101 6.28 11.30 9.00
CA GLN A 101 5.63 12.43 8.32
C GLN A 101 6.04 12.54 6.84
N GLU A 102 7.18 11.98 6.47
CA GLU A 102 7.64 11.85 5.08
C GLU A 102 8.10 10.42 4.77
N PRO A 103 8.22 10.02 3.49
CA PRO A 103 8.56 8.63 3.14
C PRO A 103 9.94 8.22 3.70
N ARG A 104 10.87 9.17 3.83
CA ARG A 104 12.21 8.94 4.34
C ARG A 104 12.23 8.55 5.82
N ASP A 105 11.27 9.05 6.60
CA ASP A 105 11.15 8.78 8.04
C ASP A 105 11.01 7.28 8.35
N ILE A 106 10.39 6.52 7.44
CA ILE A 106 10.25 5.06 7.58
C ILE A 106 11.63 4.42 7.74
N TRP A 107 12.59 4.84 6.91
CA TRP A 107 13.96 4.32 6.91
C TRP A 107 14.79 4.83 8.09
N CYS A 108 14.52 6.05 8.53
CA CYS A 108 15.25 6.69 9.63
C CYS A 108 14.80 6.19 11.01
N TYR A 109 13.50 5.98 11.21
CA TYR A 109 12.93 5.68 12.53
C TYR A 109 12.54 4.21 12.73
N THR A 110 12.54 3.40 11.68
CA THR A 110 12.24 1.96 11.80
C THR A 110 13.52 1.14 11.85
N ASP A 111 14.06 0.98 13.06
CA ASP A 111 15.13 0.03 13.32
C ASP A 111 14.60 -1.38 13.57
N ILE A 112 15.37 -2.38 13.16
CA ILE A 112 15.09 -3.79 13.45
C ILE A 112 15.98 -4.20 14.63
N PRO A 113 15.40 -4.52 15.80
CA PRO A 113 16.18 -5.01 16.94
C PRO A 113 17.01 -6.23 16.56
N ALA A 114 18.22 -6.36 17.09
CA ALA A 114 19.16 -7.44 16.73
C ALA A 114 18.59 -8.87 16.91
N HIS A 115 17.63 -9.04 17.83
CA HIS A 115 16.97 -10.32 18.08
C HIS A 115 15.80 -10.62 17.12
N ARG A 116 15.45 -9.69 16.22
CA ARG A 116 14.35 -9.80 15.25
C ARG A 116 14.88 -9.77 13.83
N LYS A 117 14.10 -10.35 12.91
CA LYS A 117 14.36 -10.28 11.46
C LYS A 117 13.51 -9.23 10.76
N SER A 118 12.47 -8.74 11.44
CA SER A 118 11.54 -7.75 10.92
C SER A 118 10.87 -6.95 12.03
N VAL A 119 10.37 -5.78 11.66
CA VAL A 119 9.52 -4.93 12.49
C VAL A 119 8.31 -4.50 11.66
N PRO A 120 7.08 -4.71 12.16
CA PRO A 120 5.89 -4.21 11.49
C PRO A 120 5.80 -2.68 11.59
N ILE A 121 5.35 -2.05 10.52
CA ILE A 121 4.96 -0.64 10.50
C ILE A 121 3.44 -0.60 10.55
N HIS A 122 2.90 -0.08 11.65
CA HIS A 122 1.47 -0.17 11.92
C HIS A 122 0.66 0.93 11.23
N ILE A 123 -0.48 0.51 10.69
CA ILE A 123 -1.52 1.38 10.16
C ILE A 123 -2.62 1.52 11.22
N LYS A 124 -3.20 2.72 11.32
CA LYS A 124 -4.34 3.04 12.17
C LYS A 124 -5.56 2.19 11.82
N ALA A 125 -6.14 1.51 12.81
CA ALA A 125 -7.29 0.63 12.61
C ALA A 125 -8.51 1.37 12.03
N GLU A 126 -8.73 2.61 12.46
CA GLU A 126 -9.81 3.47 11.97
C GLU A 126 -9.64 3.83 10.49
N LYS A 127 -8.44 3.71 9.92
CA LYS A 127 -8.16 3.98 8.50
C LYS A 127 -8.35 2.74 7.62
N HIS A 128 -8.49 1.54 8.19
CA HIS A 128 -8.52 0.27 7.44
C HIS A 128 -9.61 0.20 6.37
N HIS A 129 -10.73 0.88 6.57
CA HIS A 129 -11.87 0.84 5.66
C HIS A 129 -11.75 1.81 4.48
N ILE A 130 -10.80 2.74 4.53
CA ILE A 130 -10.63 3.80 3.53
C ILE A 130 -9.99 3.21 2.26
N PRO A 131 -10.58 3.44 1.08
CA PRO A 131 -9.97 3.06 -0.20
C PRO A 131 -8.70 3.88 -0.47
N ILE A 132 -7.62 3.21 -0.89
CA ILE A 132 -6.34 3.84 -1.23
C ILE A 132 -6.54 4.77 -2.43
N PHE A 133 -6.90 4.19 -3.57
CA PHE A 133 -7.19 4.94 -4.77
C PHE A 133 -8.67 5.32 -4.78
N ARG A 134 -8.96 6.61 -4.61
CA ARG A 134 -10.32 7.16 -4.63
C ARG A 134 -10.38 8.50 -5.32
N ARG A 135 -11.59 8.88 -5.74
CA ARG A 135 -11.85 10.16 -6.40
C ARG A 135 -11.42 11.31 -5.48
N ALA A 136 -10.77 12.31 -6.06
CA ALA A 136 -10.52 13.57 -5.38
C ALA A 136 -11.84 14.18 -4.87
N ALA A 137 -11.85 14.54 -3.58
CA ALA A 137 -12.96 15.24 -2.96
C ALA A 137 -12.58 16.72 -2.82
N ARG A 138 -13.47 17.61 -3.28
CA ARG A 138 -13.29 19.04 -3.10
C ARG A 138 -13.40 19.34 -1.60
N ASN A 139 -12.33 19.82 -1.00
CA ASN A 139 -12.33 20.29 0.38
C ASN A 139 -12.05 21.81 0.37
N GLY A 140 -12.15 22.47 1.51
CA GLY A 140 -11.92 23.92 1.61
C GLY A 140 -10.50 24.38 1.19
N LYS A 141 -9.56 23.46 0.98
CA LYS A 141 -8.18 23.75 0.55
C LYS A 141 -7.94 23.52 -0.95
N GLY A 142 -8.78 22.72 -1.61
CA GLY A 142 -8.66 22.39 -3.02
C GLY A 142 -9.66 23.19 -3.88
N LYS A 143 -9.14 23.99 -4.82
CA LYS A 143 -9.97 24.67 -5.83
C LYS A 143 -10.62 23.67 -6.77
#